data_AF-A0A165TK53-F1
#
_entry.id   AF-A0A165TK53-F1
#
_cell.length_a   1.000
_cell.length_b   1.000
_cell.length_c   1.000
_cell.angle_alpha   90.00
_cell.angle_beta   90.00
_cell.angle_gamma   90.00
#
_symmetry.space_group_name_H-M   'P 1'
#
loop_
_entity.id
_entity.type
_entity.pdbx_description
1 polymer ?
#
loop_
_entity_poly.entity_id
_entity_poly.type
_entity_poly.pdbx_seq_one_letter_code
_entity_poly.pdbx_strand_id
1 'polypeptide(L)' 'MSTLHHEGNALQTVRHDWQTQARGENSAEYDIYLSCARCPITGLDSTTGKPLKSYDEWLNS' A
#
# COMPACT_ATOMS: atom_id res chain seq x y z
N MET A 1 -15.80 -15.91 -8.31
CA MET A 1 -15.29 -15.61 -9.66
C MET A 1 -16.48 -15.64 -10.59
N SER A 2 -16.58 -14.70 -11.53
CA SER A 2 -17.66 -14.65 -12.51
C SER A 2 -17.10 -14.72 -13.92
N THR A 3 -17.73 -15.50 -14.78
CA THR A 3 -17.36 -15.61 -16.18
C THR A 3 -18.25 -14.70 -17.02
N LEU A 4 -17.64 -13.82 -17.81
CA LEU A 4 -18.33 -12.99 -18.79
C LEU A 4 -18.51 -13.78 -20.08
N HIS A 5 -19.74 -13.83 -20.57
CA HIS A 5 -20.12 -14.50 -21.81
C HIS A 5 -20.66 -13.48 -22.81
N HIS A 6 -20.38 -13.68 -24.09
CA HIS A 6 -21.01 -12.97 -25.21
C HIS A 6 -21.47 -13.99 -26.25
N GLU A 7 -22.75 -13.93 -26.62
CA GLU A 7 -23.38 -14.89 -27.54
C GLU A 7 -23.17 -16.36 -27.15
N GLY A 8 -23.13 -16.65 -25.86
CA GLY A 8 -22.88 -18.00 -25.32
C GLY A 8 -21.40 -18.40 -25.25
N ASN A 9 -20.49 -17.65 -25.88
CA ASN A 9 -19.05 -17.89 -25.79
C ASN A 9 -18.46 -17.23 -24.55
N ALA A 10 -17.64 -17.97 -23.80
CA ALA A 10 -16.91 -17.43 -22.65
C ALA A 10 -15.80 -16.50 -23.15
N LEU A 11 -15.84 -15.24 -22.73
CA LEU A 11 -14.85 -14.23 -23.11
C LEU A 11 -13.75 -14.11 -22.07
N GLN A 12 -14.12 -14.00 -20.78
CA GLN A 12 -13.17 -13.74 -19.71
C GLN A 12 -13.71 -14.19 -18.35
N THR A 13 -12.86 -14.79 -17.53
CA THR A 13 -13.18 -15.09 -16.13
C THR A 13 -12.62 -14.01 -15.23
N VAL A 14 -13.51 -13.27 -14.57
CA VAL A 14 -13.18 -12.25 -13.58
C VAL A 14 -13.05 -12.88 -12.21
N ARG A 15 -11.82 -12.83 -11.69
CA ARG A 15 -11.53 -13.10 -10.28
C ARG A 15 -12.10 -11.97 -9.42
N HIS A 16 -12.96 -12.28 -8.45
CA HIS A 16 -13.45 -11.25 -7.50
C HIS A 16 -12.42 -10.96 -6.41
N ASP A 17 -11.44 -11.83 -6.28
CA ASP A 17 -10.27 -11.81 -5.41
C ASP A 17 -9.07 -11.15 -6.11
N TRP A 18 -9.29 -10.19 -7.01
CA TRP A 18 -8.20 -9.36 -7.52
C TRP A 18 -7.61 -8.58 -6.33
N GLN A 19 -6.58 -9.17 -5.73
CA GLN A 19 -5.81 -8.59 -4.66
C GLN A 19 -5.00 -7.45 -5.29
N THR A 20 -5.45 -6.21 -5.11
CA THR A 20 -4.60 -5.08 -5.48
C THR A 20 -3.49 -4.99 -4.43
N GLN A 21 -2.33 -5.54 -4.74
CA GLN A 21 -1.09 -4.95 -4.25
C GLN A 21 -0.21 -4.67 -5.46
N ALA A 22 -0.48 -3.55 -6.11
CA ALA A 22 0.52 -2.88 -6.94
C ALA A 22 1.18 -1.80 -6.07
N ARG A 23 1.81 -2.21 -4.97
CA ARG A 23 2.79 -1.40 -4.26
C ARG A 23 4.06 -2.21 -4.12
N GLY A 24 5.19 -1.51 -4.12
CA GLY A 24 6.51 -2.15 -4.04
C GLY A 24 6.68 -2.94 -2.75
N GLU A 25 7.90 -3.45 -2.54
CA GLU A 25 8.28 -4.04 -1.26
C GLU A 25 7.93 -3.09 -0.11
N ASN A 26 7.40 -3.62 0.99
CA ASN A 26 7.00 -2.81 2.15
C ASN A 26 8.15 -1.94 2.68
N SER A 27 9.40 -2.39 2.51
CA SER A 27 10.60 -1.60 2.80
C SER A 27 10.72 -0.35 1.93
N ALA A 28 10.43 -0.44 0.63
CA ALA A 28 10.46 0.70 -0.28
C ALA A 28 9.38 1.73 0.08
N GLU A 29 8.19 1.27 0.46
CA GLU A 29 7.12 2.15 0.93
C GLU A 29 7.45 2.78 2.30
N TYR A 30 8.15 2.06 3.18
CA TYR A 30 8.64 2.60 4.44
C TYR A 30 9.73 3.67 4.25
N ASP A 31 10.62 3.52 3.28
CA ASP A 31 11.59 4.55 2.93
C ASP A 31 10.92 5.83 2.42
N ILE A 32 9.83 5.69 1.65
CA ILE A 32 8.99 6.83 1.24
C ILE A 32 8.35 7.47 2.47
N TYR A 33 7.78 6.68 3.40
CA TYR A 33 7.24 7.19 4.66
C TYR A 33 8.28 8.01 5.43
N LEU A 34 9.49 7.48 5.61
CA LEU A 34 10.58 8.20 6.27
C LEU A 34 10.95 9.49 5.52
N SER A 35 11.03 9.46 4.19
CA SER A 35 11.36 10.65 3.39
C SER A 35 10.32 11.76 3.50
N CYS A 36 9.04 11.39 3.63
CA CYS A 36 7.92 12.32 3.68
C CYS A 36 7.64 12.83 5.11
N ALA A 37 7.74 11.95 6.10
CA ALA A 37 7.39 12.24 7.47
C ALA A 37 8.57 12.81 8.28
N ARG A 38 9.82 12.51 7.92
CA ARG A 38 10.97 12.94 8.73
C ARG A 38 11.16 14.45 8.66
N CYS A 39 10.95 15.12 9.79
CA CYS A 39 11.34 16.51 9.94
C CYS A 39 12.88 16.61 10.12
N PRO A 40 13.60 17.37 9.27
CA PRO A 40 15.07 17.41 9.28
C PRO A 40 15.68 17.97 10.58
N ILE A 41 14.92 18.79 11.31
CA ILE A 41 15.41 19.55 12.46
C ILE A 41 15.13 18.83 13.79
N THR A 42 13.99 18.15 13.89
CA THR A 42 13.48 17.61 15.17
C THR A 42 13.50 16.09 15.25
N GLY A 43 13.63 15.39 14.13
CA GLY A 43 13.50 13.93 14.10
C GLY A 43 12.08 13.43 14.39
N LEU A 44 11.10 14.33 14.43
CA LEU A 44 9.68 14.03 14.60
C LEU A 44 9.00 13.90 13.24
N ASP A 45 7.87 13.19 13.23
CA ASP A 45 6.93 13.16 12.13
C ASP A 45 6.36 14.57 11.92
N SER A 46 6.60 15.17 10.75
CA SER A 46 6.19 16.53 10.41
C SER A 46 4.68 16.70 10.28
N THR A 47 3.93 15.62 10.16
CA THR A 47 2.46 15.63 9.99
C THR A 47 1.73 15.55 11.33
N THR A 48 2.34 14.88 12.32
CA THR A 48 1.70 14.62 13.62
C THR A 48 2.41 15.25 14.81
N GLY A 49 3.67 15.68 14.64
CA GLY A 49 4.51 16.18 15.73
C GLY A 49 4.95 15.11 16.73
N LYS A 50 4.75 13.82 16.42
CA LYS A 50 5.13 12.67 17.25
C LYS A 50 6.44 12.04 16.75
N PRO A 51 7.11 11.19 17.54
CA PRO A 51 8.22 10.39 17.03
C PRO A 51 7.80 9.58 15.79
N LEU A 52 8.72 9.37 14.86
CA LEU A 52 8.51 8.52 13.69
C LEU A 52 8.16 7.09 14.13
N LYS A 53 7.21 6.47 13.44
CA LYS A 53 6.83 5.07 13.68
C LYS A 53 7.98 4.14 13.29
N SER A 54 8.17 3.08 14.07
CA SER A 54 9.01 1.95 13.63
C SER A 54 8.36 1.23 12.44
N TYR A 55 9.15 0.42 11.73
CA TYR A 55 8.67 -0.34 10.58
C TYR A 55 7.47 -1.23 10.93
N ASP A 56 7.54 -1.95 12.03
CA ASP A 56 6.46 -2.84 12.46
C ASP A 56 5.19 -2.08 12.88
N GLU A 57 5.34 -0.93 13.55
CA GLU A 57 4.19 -0.08 13.90
C GLU A 57 3.55 0.53 12.65
N TRP A 58 4.35 0.93 11.67
CA TRP A 58 3.87 1.47 10.41
C TRP A 58 3.17 0.39 9.56
N LEU A 59 3.72 -0.82 9.53
CA LEU A 59 3.17 -1.95 8.79
C LEU A 59 1.79 -2.40 9.30
N ASN A 60 1.51 -2.18 10.58
CA ASN A 60 0.25 -2.55 11.24
C ASN A 60 -0.71 -1.37 11.49
N SER A 61 -0.43 -0.19 10.90
CA SER A 61 -1.23 1.04 11.07
C SER A 61 -2.37 1.21 10.07
#